data_AF-A0A8S0PQ45-F1
#
_entry.id   AF-A0A8S0PQ45-F1
#
_cell.length_a   1.000
_cell.length_b   1.000
_cell.length_c   1.000
_cell.angle_alpha   90.00
_cell.angle_beta   90.00
_cell.angle_gamma   90.00
#
_symmetry.space_group_name_H-M   'P 1'
#
loop_
_entity.id
_entity.type
_entity.pdbx_description
1 polymer ?
#
loop_
_entity_poly.entity_id
_entity_poly.type
_entity_poly.pdbx_seq_one_letter_code
_entity_poly.pdbx_strand_id
1 'polypeptide(L)' 'AHRNLAREAVRKSIVLLKNGENVDSHVLPLPKEASKILVMGSHANNLGFQCGGWTMIWQGQDGNDHTIGT' A
#
# COMPACT_ATOMS: atom_id res chain seq x y z
N ALA A 1 -13.98 -5.85 13.31
CA ALA A 1 -14.90 -5.04 12.48
C ALA A 1 -14.20 -3.86 11.79
N HIS A 2 -13.59 -2.93 12.54
CA HIS A 2 -13.06 -1.68 11.98
C HIS A 2 -11.93 -1.84 10.94
N ARG A 3 -11.05 -2.85 11.06
CA ARG A 3 -9.96 -3.10 10.09
C ARG A 3 -10.48 -3.40 8.67
N ASN A 4 -11.63 -4.08 8.54
CA ASN A 4 -12.22 -4.36 7.22
C ASN A 4 -12.74 -3.07 6.56
N LEU A 5 -13.37 -2.19 7.34
CA LEU A 5 -13.80 -0.88 6.85
C LEU A 5 -12.61 -0.01 6.44
N ALA A 6 -11.54 0.01 7.24
CA ALA A 6 -10.31 0.71 6.90
C ALA A 6 -9.68 0.19 5.60
N ARG A 7 -9.62 -1.13 5.41
CA ARG A 7 -9.15 -1.77 4.16
C ARG A 7 -10.00 -1.37 2.96
N GLU A 8 -11.32 -1.25 3.12
CA GLU A 8 -12.21 -0.76 2.07
C GLU A 8 -11.96 0.71 1.75
N ALA A 9 -11.83 1.56 2.76
CA ALA A 9 -11.56 2.99 2.60
C ALA A 9 -10.24 3.23 1.85
N VAL A 10 -9.17 2.52 2.20
CA VAL A 10 -7.87 2.59 1.50
C VAL A 10 -8.02 2.17 0.03
N ARG A 11 -8.73 1.07 -0.26
CA ARG A 11 -8.95 0.65 -1.65
C ARG A 11 -9.70 1.72 -2.46
N LYS A 12 -10.62 2.43 -1.84
CA LYS A 12 -11.41 3.51 -2.48
C LYS A 12 -10.65 4.83 -2.62
N SER A 13 -9.59 5.05 -1.85
CA SER A 13 -8.80 6.30 -1.91
C SER A 13 -7.67 6.28 -2.94
N ILE A 14 -7.31 5.11 -3.49
CA ILE A 14 -6.25 4.98 -4.49
C ILE A 14 -6.67 5.62 -5.82
N VAL A 15 -5.84 6.51 -6.35
CA VAL A 15 -6.02 7.14 -7.67
C VAL A 15 -5.09 6.50 -8.69
N LEU A 16 -5.65 5.94 -9.76
CA LEU A 16 -4.88 5.35 -10.86
C LEU A 16 -4.42 6.46 -11.82
N LEU A 17 -3.14 6.81 -11.77
CA LEU A 17 -2.56 7.87 -12.61
C LEU A 17 -2.09 7.38 -13.99
N LYS A 18 -1.65 6.13 -14.11
CA LYS A 18 -1.18 5.50 -15.35
C LYS A 18 -1.37 3.98 -15.28
N ASN A 19 -1.78 3.35 -16.38
CA ASN A 19 -1.95 1.89 -16.46
C ASN A 19 -1.47 1.33 -17.80
N GLY A 20 -0.16 1.34 -18.02
CA GLY A 20 0.46 1.00 -19.30
C GLY A 20 1.16 2.19 -19.95
N GLU A 21 2.08 1.90 -20.87
CA GLU A 21 2.82 2.95 -21.59
C GLU A 21 2.00 3.55 -22.73
N ASN A 22 1.14 2.72 -23.35
CA ASN A 22 0.28 3.07 -24.47
C ASN A 22 -1.19 2.81 -24.10
N VAL A 23 -2.12 3.30 -24.91
CA VAL A 23 -3.57 3.19 -24.65
C VAL A 23 -4.04 1.73 -24.60
N ASP A 24 -3.42 0.85 -25.39
CA ASP A 24 -3.85 -0.55 -25.55
C ASP A 24 -3.14 -1.53 -24.60
N SER A 25 -2.15 -1.08 -23.81
CA SER A 25 -1.47 -1.92 -22.83
C SER A 25 -1.99 -1.63 -21.42
N HIS A 26 -2.32 -2.67 -20.66
CA HIS A 26 -2.74 -2.55 -19.26
C HIS A 26 -1.87 -3.45 -18.38
N VAL A 27 -1.37 -2.89 -17.27
CA VAL A 27 -0.51 -3.60 -16.31
C VAL A 27 -1.34 -4.11 -15.13
N LEU A 28 -2.33 -3.32 -14.70
CA LEU A 28 -3.24 -3.66 -13.62
C LEU A 28 -4.60 -4.12 -14.20
N PRO A 29 -5.24 -5.15 -13.60
CA PRO A 29 -4.82 -5.89 -12.39
C PRO A 29 -3.71 -6.93 -12.68
N LEU A 30 -2.76 -7.07 -11.75
CA LEU A 30 -1.72 -8.10 -11.84
C LEU A 30 -2.33 -9.50 -11.68
N PRO A 31 -1.81 -10.52 -12.41
CA PRO A 31 -2.19 -11.90 -12.18
C PRO A 31 -1.75 -12.34 -10.79
N LYS A 32 -2.62 -13.10 -10.10
CA LYS A 32 -2.28 -13.68 -8.78
C LYS A 32 -1.26 -14.79 -8.88
N GLU A 33 -1.29 -15.53 -9.99
CA GLU A 33 -0.37 -16.62 -10.27
C GLU A 33 0.79 -16.09 -11.12
N ALA A 34 1.98 -16.13 -10.54
CA ALA A 34 3.24 -15.79 -11.19
C ALA A 34 4.35 -16.68 -10.63
N SER A 35 5.31 -17.07 -11.46
CA SER A 35 6.42 -17.94 -11.03
C SER A 35 7.30 -17.29 -9.96
N LYS A 36 7.47 -15.97 -10.03
CA LYS A 36 8.18 -15.16 -9.04
C LYS A 36 7.77 -13.70 -9.16
N ILE A 37 7.60 -13.02 -8.03
CA ILE A 37 7.34 -11.57 -7.97
C ILE A 37 8.41 -10.87 -7.15
N LEU A 38 8.65 -9.59 -7.46
CA LEU A 38 9.55 -8.71 -6.71
C LEU A 38 8.73 -7.60 -6.07
N VAL A 39 8.93 -7.38 -4.77
CA VAL A 39 8.40 -6.24 -4.03
C VAL A 39 9.60 -5.43 -3.55
N MET A 40 9.67 -4.16 -3.95
CA MET A 40 10.82 -3.30 -3.67
C MET A 40 10.39 -1.84 -3.42
N GLY A 41 11.30 -1.06 -2.83
CA GLY A 41 11.07 0.34 -2.44
C GLY A 41 11.02 0.51 -0.92
N SER A 42 11.43 1.68 -0.43
CA SER A 42 11.57 1.94 1.02
C SER A 42 10.28 1.82 1.81
N HIS A 43 9.13 2.06 1.18
CA HIS A 43 7.81 2.05 1.82
C HIS A 43 7.11 0.68 1.75
N ALA A 44 7.67 -0.28 1.01
CA ALA A 44 7.00 -1.53 0.69
C ALA A 44 6.80 -2.46 1.90
N ASN A 45 7.65 -2.34 2.93
CA ASN A 45 7.56 -3.10 4.18
C ASN A 45 7.76 -2.20 5.42
N ASN A 46 7.06 -1.06 5.46
CA ASN A 46 7.19 -0.08 6.54
C ASN A 46 5.82 0.50 6.92
N LEU A 47 5.24 0.00 8.02
CA LEU A 47 3.94 0.44 8.53
C LEU A 47 3.98 1.89 9.00
N GLY A 48 5.07 2.30 9.65
CA GLY A 48 5.29 3.68 10.05
C GLY A 48 5.14 4.65 8.88
N PHE A 49 5.80 4.36 7.76
CA PHE A 49 5.70 5.18 6.55
C PHE A 49 4.34 5.11 5.87
N GLN A 50 3.68 3.95 5.86
CA GLN A 50 2.34 3.81 5.27
C GLN A 50 1.27 4.56 6.08
N CYS A 51 1.46 4.71 7.39
CA CYS A 51 0.55 5.44 8.26
C CYS A 51 0.85 6.94 8.33
N GLY A 52 2.13 7.33 8.25
CA GLY A 52 2.57 8.73 8.28
C GLY A 52 2.42 9.38 9.65
N GLY A 53 2.28 10.72 9.65
CA GLY A 53 2.09 11.52 10.85
C GLY A 53 0.83 11.13 11.64
N TRP A 54 0.77 11.57 12.90
CA TRP A 54 -0.36 11.28 13.81
C TRP A 54 -0.66 9.79 14.03
N THR A 55 0.32 8.92 13.78
CA THR A 55 0.24 7.49 14.09
C THR A 55 1.25 7.17 15.19
N MET A 56 0.74 6.77 16.36
CA MET A 56 1.49 6.57 17.62
C MET A 56 2.11 7.86 18.21
N ILE A 57 2.85 8.63 17.41
CA ILE A 57 3.43 9.93 17.78
C ILE A 57 3.08 11.00 16.75
N TRP A 58 3.22 12.28 17.14
CA TRP A 58 2.78 13.41 16.33
C TRP A 58 3.37 13.41 14.91
N GLN A 59 4.69 13.25 14.79
CA GLN A 59 5.38 13.23 13.50
C GLN A 59 5.31 11.88 12.78
N GLY A 60 4.68 10.87 13.39
CA GLY A 60 4.83 9.48 12.95
C GLY A 60 6.25 8.96 13.22
N GLN A 61 6.51 7.73 12.79
CA GLN A 61 7.81 7.08 13.00
C GLN A 61 8.11 6.12 11.83
N ASP A 62 9.38 5.74 11.70
CA ASP A 62 9.84 4.68 10.81
C ASP A 62 9.61 3.31 11.50
N GLY A 63 9.32 2.27 10.70
CA GLY A 63 9.49 0.89 11.11
C GLY A 63 8.18 0.18 11.42
N ASN A 64 8.30 -1.02 11.99
CA ASN A 64 7.18 -1.94 12.21
C ASN A 64 6.98 -2.33 13.68
N ASP A 65 7.76 -1.78 14.60
CA ASP A 65 7.82 -2.26 15.99
C ASP A 65 6.64 -1.80 16.85
N HIS A 66 6.00 -0.70 16.45
CA HIS A 66 5.01 0.00 17.28
C HIS A 66 3.58 -0.01 16.72
N THR A 67 3.42 -0.38 15.45
CA THR A 67 2.11 -0.38 14.77
C THR A 67 1.80 -1.77 14.25
N ILE A 68 0.58 -2.26 14.50
CA ILE A 68 0.13 -3.57 14.01
C ILE A 68 -0.83 -3.38 12.83
N GLY A 69 -0.37 -3.80 11.64
CA GLY A 69 -1.13 -3.79 10.37
C GLY A 69 -2.35 -4.73 10.35
N THR A 70 -3.12 -4.69 9.26
CA THR A 70 -4.39 -5.43 9.10
C THR A 70 -4.26 -6.77 8.39
#